data_AF-A0A533XHY5-F1
#
_entry.id   AF-A0A533XHY5-F1
#
_cell.length_a   1.000
_cell.length_b   1.000
_cell.length_c   1.000
_cell.angle_alpha   90.00
_cell.angle_beta   90.00
_cell.angle_gamma   90.00
#
_symmetry.space_group_name_H-M   'P 1'
#
loop_
_entity.id
_entity.type
_entity.pdbx_description
1 polymer ?
#
loop_
_entity_poly.entity_id
_entity_poly.type
_entity_poly.pdbx_seq_one_letter_code
_entity_poly.pdbx_strand_id
1 'polypeptide(L)'
;TAFFFVTLPLALPIAVVERFITWVEAFSIPIGGVIVNEVIPKTDPTNLSPFVANRIKEQAGYLRMAEEKFPGMVRAAIPLYEREVNGLEMVARMGEDLSRS
;
A
#
# COMPACT_ATOMS: atom_id res chain seq x y z
N THR A 1 9.04 5.97 19.79
CA THR A 1 8.89 6.41 18.39
C THR A 1 8.99 5.20 17.49
N ALA A 2 8.21 5.16 16.40
CA ALA A 2 8.28 4.09 15.41
C ALA A 2 8.29 4.68 14.00
N PHE A 3 8.95 4.01 13.06
CA PHE A 3 9.00 4.38 11.66
C PHE A 3 7.95 3.60 10.86
N PHE A 4 7.16 4.28 10.03
CA PHE A 4 6.23 3.65 9.10
C PHE A 4 6.67 3.93 7.68
N PHE A 5 6.70 2.88 6.85
CA PHE A 5 6.99 3.01 5.43
C PHE A 5 5.69 3.04 4.63
N VAL A 6 5.72 3.75 3.50
CA VAL A 6 4.63 3.75 2.52
C VAL A 6 5.21 3.28 1.19
N THR A 7 4.53 2.33 0.54
CA THR A 7 4.89 1.86 -0.81
C THR A 7 3.68 1.86 -1.72
N LEU A 8 3.92 1.79 -3.02
CA LEU A 8 2.91 1.42 -4.01
C LEU A 8 2.97 -0.10 -4.25
N PRO A 9 1.87 -0.73 -4.71
CA PRO A 9 1.84 -2.13 -5.10
C PRO A 9 2.50 -2.30 -6.47
N LEU A 10 3.81 -2.10 -6.51
CA LEU A 10 4.70 -2.21 -7.67
C LEU A 10 6.03 -2.81 -7.22
N ALA A 11 6.67 -3.63 -8.05
CA ALA A 11 7.89 -4.36 -7.68
C ALA A 11 9.02 -3.45 -7.18
N LEU A 12 9.31 -2.37 -7.91
CA LEU A 12 10.43 -1.48 -7.58
C LEU A 12 10.20 -0.73 -6.25
N PRO A 13 9.07 -0.02 -6.02
CA PRO A 13 8.77 0.59 -4.72
C PRO A 13 8.87 -0.39 -3.53
N ILE A 14 8.33 -1.61 -3.69
CA ILE A 14 8.43 -2.65 -2.65
C ILE A 14 9.89 -2.99 -2.34
N ALA A 15 10.71 -3.23 -3.38
CA ALA A 15 12.13 -3.54 -3.20
C ALA A 15 12.93 -2.37 -2.58
N VAL A 16 12.53 -1.13 -2.85
CA VAL A 16 13.13 0.05 -2.18
C VAL A 16 12.81 0.03 -0.70
N VAL A 17 11.54 -0.16 -0.30
CA VAL A 17 11.17 -0.22 1.13
C VAL A 17 11.90 -1.34 1.87
N GLU A 18 12.02 -2.52 1.27
CA GLU A 18 12.79 -3.64 1.83
C GLU A 18 14.23 -3.24 2.17
N ARG A 19 14.93 -2.57 1.26
CA ARG A 19 16.30 -2.09 1.50
C ARG A 19 16.34 -1.03 2.61
N PHE A 20 15.35 -0.14 2.66
CA PHE A 20 15.31 0.94 3.66
C PHE A 20 14.99 0.45 5.06
N ILE A 21 14.15 -0.59 5.21
CA ILE A 21 13.90 -1.22 6.51
C ILE A 21 15.22 -1.67 7.15
N THR A 22 16.06 -2.40 6.40
CA THR A 22 17.37 -2.84 6.88
C THR A 22 18.26 -1.67 7.32
N TRP A 23 18.16 -0.52 6.65
CA TRP A 23 18.94 0.68 7.01
C TRP A 23 18.43 1.34 8.29
N VAL A 24 17.10 1.43 8.47
CA VAL A 24 16.50 2.04 9.66
C VAL A 24 16.71 1.16 10.90
N GLU A 25 16.64 -0.16 10.75
CA GLU A 25 16.96 -1.11 11.82
C GLU A 25 18.40 -0.96 12.32
N ALA A 26 19.35 -0.62 11.44
CA ALA A 26 20.74 -0.35 11.84
C ALA A 26 20.89 0.86 12.78
N PHE A 27 19.91 1.77 12.81
CA PHE A 27 19.86 2.89 13.76
C PHE A 27 19.07 2.57 15.03
N SER A 28 18.69 1.30 15.26
CA SER A 28 17.88 0.87 16.42
C SER A 28 16.53 1.58 16.54
N ILE A 29 15.94 1.97 15.40
CA ILE A 29 14.60 2.59 15.36
C ILE A 29 13.57 1.49 15.11
N PRO A 30 12.54 1.33 15.96
CA PRO A 30 11.49 0.34 15.74
C PRO A 30 10.69 0.62 14.47
N ILE A 31 10.40 -0.44 13.70
CA ILE A 31 9.51 -0.35 12.54
C ILE A 31 8.06 -0.63 12.97
N GLY A 32 7.17 0.32 12.74
CA GLY A 32 5.74 0.20 13.04
C GLY A 32 4.99 -0.61 11.99
N GLY A 33 5.47 -0.58 10.74
CA GLY A 33 4.98 -1.40 9.63
C GLY A 33 5.05 -0.70 8.27
N VAL A 34 4.39 -1.30 7.29
CA VAL A 34 4.32 -0.84 5.91
C VAL A 34 2.86 -0.58 5.53
N ILE A 35 2.60 0.56 4.90
CA ILE A 35 1.32 0.92 4.30
C ILE A 35 1.46 0.76 2.78
N VAL A 36 0.59 0.00 2.16
CA VAL A 36 0.52 -0.13 0.70
C VAL A 36 -0.56 0.82 0.20
N ASN A 37 -0.17 1.87 -0.54
CA ASN A 37 -1.08 2.91 -1.01
C ASN A 37 -1.52 2.68 -2.47
N GLU A 38 -2.61 3.33 -2.89
CA GLU A 38 -3.13 3.29 -4.27
C GLU A 38 -3.51 1.88 -4.76
N VAL A 39 -4.09 1.07 -3.87
CA VAL A 39 -4.63 -0.23 -4.24
C VAL A 39 -5.92 -0.04 -5.04
N ILE A 40 -5.96 -0.57 -6.26
CA ILE A 40 -7.14 -0.47 -7.12
C ILE A 40 -8.31 -1.17 -6.41
N PRO A 41 -9.42 -0.46 -6.15
CA PRO A 41 -10.56 -1.04 -5.47
C PRO A 41 -11.11 -2.25 -6.22
N LYS A 42 -11.58 -3.26 -5.47
CA LYS A 42 -12.34 -4.36 -6.07
C LYS A 42 -13.61 -3.79 -6.69
N THR A 43 -13.74 -3.92 -8.00
CA THR A 43 -14.93 -3.53 -8.76
C THR A 43 -15.52 -4.74 -9.46
N ASP A 44 -16.77 -4.64 -9.88
CA ASP A 44 -17.45 -5.69 -10.62
C ASP A 44 -16.68 -6.00 -11.92
N PRO A 45 -16.18 -7.24 -12.10
CA PRO A 45 -15.42 -7.61 -13.29
C PRO A 45 -16.24 -7.59 -14.58
N THR A 46 -17.58 -7.60 -14.50
CA THR A 46 -18.46 -7.62 -15.69
C THR A 46 -18.41 -6.33 -16.51
N ASN A 47 -17.96 -5.22 -15.91
CA ASN A 47 -17.88 -3.90 -16.56
C ASN A 47 -16.44 -3.40 -16.79
N LEU A 48 -15.44 -4.27 -16.62
CA LEU A 48 -14.03 -3.88 -16.76
C LEU A 48 -13.51 -4.05 -18.18
N SER A 49 -12.76 -3.07 -18.66
CA SER A 49 -11.94 -3.25 -19.86
C SER A 49 -10.84 -4.31 -19.58
N PRO A 50 -10.40 -5.07 -20.59
CA PRO A 50 -9.32 -6.05 -20.44
C PRO A 50 -8.03 -5.46 -19.87
N PHE A 51 -7.76 -4.19 -20.18
CA PHE A 51 -6.61 -3.45 -19.62
C PHE A 51 -6.73 -3.30 -18.10
N VAL A 52 -7.87 -2.82 -17.60
CA VAL A 52 -8.08 -2.61 -16.16
C VAL A 52 -8.08 -3.96 -15.42
N ALA A 53 -8.72 -4.98 -15.98
CA ALA A 53 -8.71 -6.33 -15.42
C ALA A 53 -7.28 -6.89 -15.28
N ASN A 54 -6.42 -6.69 -16.29
CA ASN A 54 -5.02 -7.09 -16.24
C ASN A 54 -4.23 -6.32 -15.17
N ARG A 55 -4.49 -5.01 -14.99
CA ARG A 55 -3.85 -4.20 -13.94
C ARG A 55 -4.23 -4.68 -12.54
N ILE A 56 -5.49 -5.00 -12.29
CA ILE A 56 -5.93 -5.54 -10.99
C ILE A 56 -5.26 -6.89 -10.73
N LYS A 57 -5.17 -7.76 -11.74
CA LYS A 57 -4.50 -9.06 -11.63
C LYS A 57 -3.00 -8.92 -11.35
N GLU A 58 -2.33 -8.02 -12.06
CA GLU A 58 -0.92 -7.68 -11.85
C GLU A 58 -0.70 -7.15 -10.43
N GLN A 59 -1.53 -6.20 -10.00
CA GLN A 59 -1.43 -5.59 -8.67
C GLN A 59 -1.67 -6.61 -7.54
N ALA A 60 -2.58 -7.57 -7.72
CA ALA A 60 -2.76 -8.66 -6.77
C ALA A 60 -1.48 -9.50 -6.57
N GLY A 61 -0.64 -9.63 -7.60
CA GLY A 61 0.69 -10.22 -7.48
C GLY A 61 1.62 -9.39 -6.61
N TYR A 62 1.63 -8.07 -6.78
CA TYR A 62 2.45 -7.18 -5.95
C TYR A 62 1.99 -7.10 -4.50
N LEU A 63 0.69 -7.19 -4.23
CA LEU A 63 0.17 -7.29 -2.86
C LEU A 63 0.67 -8.55 -2.15
N ARG A 64 0.69 -9.70 -2.85
CA ARG A 64 1.29 -10.94 -2.31
C ARG A 64 2.79 -10.77 -2.07
N MET A 65 3.51 -10.17 -3.02
CA MET A 65 4.94 -9.87 -2.86
C MET A 65 5.22 -8.98 -1.65
N ALA A 66 4.39 -7.97 -1.39
CA ALA A 66 4.52 -7.10 -0.22
C ALA A 66 4.33 -7.89 1.08
N GLU A 67 3.33 -8.76 1.16
CA GLU A 67 3.13 -9.61 2.34
C GLU A 67 4.28 -10.62 2.54
N GLU A 68 4.77 -11.23 1.45
CA GLU A 68 5.91 -12.15 1.49
C GLU A 68 7.20 -11.48 1.96
N LYS A 69 7.45 -10.23 1.53
CA LYS A 69 8.64 -9.47 1.91
C LYS A 69 8.52 -8.81 3.28
N PHE A 70 7.30 -8.51 3.73
CA PHE A 70 7.03 -7.79 4.97
C PHE A 70 6.05 -8.58 5.86
N PRO A 71 6.37 -9.84 6.22
CA PRO A 71 5.42 -10.74 6.87
C PRO A 71 4.93 -10.16 8.20
N GLY A 72 3.62 -9.96 8.32
CA GLY A 72 3.00 -9.39 9.53
C GLY A 72 3.31 -7.91 9.79
N MET A 73 3.97 -7.23 8.85
CA MET A 73 4.31 -5.80 8.92
C MET A 73 3.42 -4.94 8.04
N VAL A 74 2.70 -5.50 7.07
CA VAL A 74 1.70 -4.74 6.30
C VAL A 74 0.55 -4.37 7.24
N ARG A 75 0.37 -3.06 7.47
CA ARG A 75 -0.65 -2.53 8.41
C ARG A 75 -1.90 -2.05 7.72
N ALA A 76 -1.79 -1.63 6.47
CA ALA A 76 -2.92 -1.13 5.71
C ALA A 76 -2.69 -1.23 4.21
N ALA A 77 -3.79 -1.41 3.48
CA ALA A 77 -3.89 -1.30 2.04
C ALA A 77 -4.88 -0.18 1.71
N ILE A 78 -4.36 1.01 1.41
CA ILE A 78 -5.17 2.20 1.15
C ILE A 78 -5.63 2.19 -0.31
N PRO A 79 -6.93 2.42 -0.57
CA PRO A 79 -7.45 2.38 -1.92
C PRO A 79 -6.93 3.54 -2.77
N LEU A 80 -6.85 3.32 -4.08
CA LEU A 80 -6.73 4.40 -5.05
C LEU A 80 -8.05 5.18 -5.09
N TYR A 81 -7.99 6.47 -4.78
CA TYR A 81 -9.15 7.37 -4.80
C TYR A 81 -9.44 7.89 -6.21
N GLU A 82 -10.69 8.31 -6.42
CA GLU A 82 -11.18 8.90 -7.67
C GLU A 82 -10.61 10.30 -7.96
N ARG A 83 -10.03 10.95 -6.95
CA ARG A 83 -9.43 12.29 -7.00
C ARG A 83 -8.29 12.38 -6.00
N GLU A 84 -7.48 13.42 -6.13
CA GLU A 84 -6.40 13.72 -5.19
C GLU A 84 -6.94 13.92 -3.76
N VAL A 85 -6.14 13.49 -2.77
CA VAL A 85 -6.43 13.70 -1.36
C VAL A 85 -6.09 15.15 -1.01
N ASN A 86 -7.03 16.07 -1.30
CA ASN A 86 -6.93 17.48 -0.99
C ASN A 86 -8.17 17.95 -0.21
N GLY A 87 -7.96 18.81 0.77
CA GLY A 87 -9.00 19.30 1.67
C GLY A 87 -9.27 18.37 2.85
N LEU A 88 -9.87 18.94 3.89
CA LEU A 88 -10.09 18.24 5.17
C LEU A 88 -10.98 17.01 5.03
N GLU A 89 -11.99 17.06 4.16
CA GLU A 89 -12.90 15.94 3.89
C GLU A 89 -12.15 14.70 3.37
N MET A 90 -11.29 14.88 2.36
CA MET A 90 -10.54 13.75 1.79
C MET A 90 -9.49 13.21 2.75
N VAL A 91 -8.83 14.09 3.51
CA VAL A 91 -7.88 13.67 4.55
C VAL A 91 -8.58 12.87 5.64
N ALA A 92 -9.78 13.28 6.07
CA ALA A 92 -10.57 12.55 7.06
C ALA A 92 -10.96 11.16 6.54
N ARG A 93 -11.44 11.07 5.29
CA ARG A 93 -11.76 9.79 4.64
C ARG A 93 -10.54 8.86 4.58
N MET A 94 -9.38 9.35 4.18
CA MET A 94 -8.15 8.54 4.16
C MET A 94 -7.72 8.10 5.57
N GLY A 95 -7.90 8.97 6.56
CA GLY A 95 -7.66 8.64 7.97
C GLY A 95 -8.57 7.51 8.47
N GLU A 96 -9.85 7.52 8.08
CA GLU A 96 -10.79 6.43 8.39
C GLU A 96 -10.35 5.11 7.74
N ASP A 97 -10.01 5.12 6.46
CA ASP A 97 -9.55 3.93 5.73
C ASP A 97 -8.29 3.34 6.37
N LEU A 98 -7.34 4.20 6.77
CA LEU A 98 -6.13 3.79 7.50
C LEU A 98 -6.45 3.17 8.87
N SER A 99 -7.46 3.68 9.58
CA SER A 99 -7.81 3.21 10.93
C SER A 99 -8.57 1.88 10.97
N ARG A 100 -9.22 1.50 9.87
CA ARG A 100 -10.05 0.27 9.75
C ARG A 100 -9.28 -0.94 9.21
N SER A 101 -8.03 -0.72 8.79
CA SER A 101 -7.19 -1.71 8.11
C SER A 101 -6.58 -2.74 9.05
#